data_AF-A0A0C2GHA1-F1
#
_entry.id   AF-A0A0C2GHA1-F1
#
_cell.length_a   1.000
_cell.length_b   1.000
_cell.length_c   1.000
_cell.angle_alpha   90.00
_cell.angle_beta   90.00
_cell.angle_gamma   90.00
#
_symmetry.space_group_name_H-M   'P 1'
#
loop_
_entity.id
_entity.type
_entity.pdbx_description
1 polymer ?
#
loop_
_entity_poly.entity_id
_entity_poly.type
_entity_poly.pdbx_seq_one_letter_code
_entity_poly.pdbx_strand_id
1 'polypeptide(L)' 'MNSMLEAMFHGKPMILIPLFGDQQLNSRNAVRIGTGTLIERSSLNKKTLTDAIQRTLGNK' A
#
# COMPACT_ATOMS: atom_id res chain seq x y z
N MET A 1 -4.16 1.32 -11.88
CA MET A 1 -3.90 -0.13 -11.72
C MET A 1 -2.46 -0.56 -12.02
N ASN A 2 -1.80 -0.06 -13.06
CA ASN A 2 -0.51 -0.58 -13.58
C ASN A 2 0.59 -0.87 -12.54
N SER A 3 0.93 0.10 -11.69
CA SER A 3 1.98 -0.07 -10.68
C SER A 3 1.70 -1.20 -9.67
N MET A 4 0.43 -1.45 -9.37
CA MET A 4 0.04 -2.54 -8.49
C MET A 4 0.27 -3.90 -9.14
N LEU A 5 -0.04 -4.03 -10.44
CA LEU A 5 0.23 -5.25 -11.19
C LEU A 5 1.73 -5.52 -11.32
N GLU A 6 2.53 -4.50 -11.57
CA GLU A 6 4.00 -4.63 -11.66
C GLU A 6 4.59 -5.12 -10.34
N ALA A 7 4.19 -4.53 -9.22
CA ALA A 7 4.67 -4.94 -7.89
C ALA A 7 4.20 -6.35 -7.53
N MET A 8 2.94 -6.70 -7.81
CA MET A 8 2.41 -8.05 -7.59
C MET A 8 3.13 -9.09 -8.44
N PHE A 9 3.38 -8.79 -9.72
CA PHE A 9 4.10 -9.68 -10.64
C PHE A 9 5.51 -10.01 -10.14
N HIS A 10 6.21 -9.03 -9.56
CA HIS A 10 7.54 -9.21 -9.00
C HIS A 10 7.55 -9.66 -7.52
N GLY A 11 6.38 -9.96 -6.94
CA GLY A 11 6.27 -10.37 -5.54
C GLY A 11 6.79 -9.33 -4.54
N LYS A 12 6.67 -8.04 -4.87
CA LYS A 12 7.10 -6.95 -3.98
C LYS A 12 5.96 -6.49 -3.10
N PRO A 13 6.18 -6.34 -1.77
CA PRO A 13 5.16 -5.82 -0.87
C PRO A 13 4.92 -4.33 -1.17
N MET A 14 3.67 -3.88 -1.01
CA MET A 14 3.26 -2.51 -1.36
C MET A 14 2.75 -1.72 -0.16
N ILE A 15 3.10 -0.43 -0.12
CA ILE A 15 2.42 0.58 0.69
C ILE A 15 1.57 1.41 -0.28
N LEU A 16 0.26 1.40 -0.07
CA LEU A 16 -0.73 1.98 -0.98
C LEU A 16 -1.24 3.29 -0.38
N ILE A 17 -1.11 4.39 -1.12
CA ILE A 17 -1.60 5.73 -0.75
C ILE A 17 -2.49 6.24 -1.89
N PRO A 18 -3.79 5.91 -1.91
CA PRO A 18 -4.66 6.27 -3.01
C PRO A 18 -4.91 7.78 -3.01
N LEU A 19 -4.67 8.44 -4.16
CA LEU A 19 -4.84 9.89 -4.27
C LEU A 19 -6.21 10.28 -4.82
N PHE A 20 -6.68 9.63 -5.88
CA PHE A 20 -7.95 9.88 -6.56
C PHE A 20 -8.31 8.75 -7.54
N GLY A 21 -9.56 8.75 -8.02
CA GLY A 21 -10.03 7.89 -9.10
C GLY A 21 -10.30 6.43 -8.69
N ASP A 22 -9.71 5.49 -9.42
CA ASP A 22 -9.89 4.05 -9.22
C ASP A 22 -8.97 3.47 -8.14
N GLN A 23 -7.98 4.23 -7.68
CA GLN A 23 -6.98 3.77 -6.72
C GLN A 23 -7.59 3.41 -5.36
N GLN A 24 -8.68 4.04 -4.94
CA GLN A 24 -9.37 3.72 -3.68
C GLN A 24 -9.93 2.30 -3.71
N LEU A 25 -10.55 1.89 -4.83
CA LEU A 25 -11.08 0.53 -4.97
C LEU A 25 -9.94 -0.48 -5.13
N ASN A 26 -8.94 -0.15 -5.96
CA ASN A 26 -7.80 -1.04 -6.22
C ASN A 26 -7.00 -1.33 -4.95
N SER A 27 -6.71 -0.29 -4.15
CA SER A 27 -5.96 -0.43 -2.90
C SER A 27 -6.70 -1.26 -1.85
N ARG A 28 -8.02 -1.08 -1.70
CA ARG A 28 -8.84 -1.93 -0.83
C ARG A 28 -8.83 -3.39 -1.26
N ASN A 29 -8.89 -3.65 -2.57
CA ASN A 29 -8.77 -5.00 -3.11
C ASN A 29 -7.38 -5.61 -2.84
N ALA A 30 -6.31 -4.83 -2.99
CA ALA A 30 -4.95 -5.25 -2.68
C ALA A 30 -4.79 -5.67 -1.21
N VAL A 31 -5.28 -4.85 -0.28
CA VAL A 31 -5.28 -5.17 1.16
C VAL A 31 -6.09 -6.42 1.45
N ARG A 32 -7.26 -6.59 0.82
CA ARG A 32 -8.11 -7.78 1.00
C ARG A 32 -7.40 -9.08 0.55
N ILE A 33 -6.58 -9.02 -0.49
CA ILE A 33 -5.80 -10.17 -0.98
C ILE A 33 -4.52 -10.36 -0.14
N GLY A 34 -4.21 -9.45 0.77
CA GLY A 34 -3.04 -9.51 1.65
C GLY A 34 -1.74 -9.06 0.98
N THR A 35 -1.81 -8.32 -0.13
CA THR A 35 -0.64 -7.93 -0.93
C THR A 35 -0.12 -6.52 -0.66
N GLY A 36 -0.72 -5.78 0.29
CA GLY A 36 -0.24 -4.44 0.64
C GLY A 36 -0.84 -3.86 1.92
N THR A 37 -0.21 -2.79 2.40
CA THR A 37 -0.67 -1.96 3.53
C THR A 37 -1.25 -0.66 2.98
N LEU A 38 -2.46 -0.30 3.39
CA LEU A 38 -3.11 0.95 2.97
C LEU A 38 -2.90 2.05 4.01
N ILE A 39 -2.48 3.23 3.53
CA ILE A 39 -2.51 4.49 4.29
C ILE A 39 -3.45 5.43 3.54
N GLU A 40 -4.59 5.75 4.17
CA GLU A 40 -5.49 6.78 3.64
C GLU A 40 -4.77 8.13 3.58
N ARG A 41 -5.00 8.91 2.53
CA ARG A 41 -4.33 10.22 2.33
C ARG A 41 -4.48 11.14 3.53
N SER A 42 -5.65 11.14 4.18
CA SER A 42 -5.94 11.93 5.39
C SER A 42 -5.09 11.52 6.61
N SER A 43 -4.58 10.29 6.62
CA SER A 43 -3.77 9.71 7.68
C SER A 43 -2.28 9.71 7.36
N LEU A 44 -1.87 10.22 6.20
CA LEU A 44 -0.47 10.27 5.80
C LEU A 44 0.29 11.31 6.63
N ASN A 45 1.24 10.84 7.43
CA ASN A 45 2.18 11.65 8.17
C ASN A 45 3.49 10.88 8.38
N LYS A 46 4.49 11.53 8.98
CA LYS A 46 5.79 10.92 9.24
C LYS A 46 5.67 9.60 10.00
N LYS A 47 4.87 9.57 11.07
CA LYS A 47 4.70 8.38 11.91
C LYS A 47 4.08 7.22 11.12
N THR A 48 2.94 7.46 10.47
CA THR A 48 2.21 6.40 9.74
C THR A 48 3.02 5.84 8.58
N LEU A 49 3.76 6.69 7.87
CA LEU A 49 4.65 6.26 6.80
C LEU A 49 5.85 5.46 7.32
N THR A 50 6.52 5.94 8.37
CA THR A 50 7.65 5.21 8.97
C THR A 50 7.21 3.85 9.51
N ASP A 51 6.07 3.79 10.21
CA ASP A 51 5.53 2.53 10.74
C ASP A 51 5.22 1.54 9.60
N ALA A 52 4.63 2.02 8.49
CA ALA A 52 4.35 1.18 7.34
C ALA A 52 5.62 0.65 6.67
N ILE A 53 6.66 1.48 6.50
CA ILE A 53 7.96 1.07 5.95
C ILE A 53 8.59 -0.03 6.81
N GLN A 54 8.64 0.15 8.14
CA GLN A 54 9.23 -0.86 9.04
C GLN A 54 8.49 -2.20 8.95
N ARG A 55 7.15 -2.17 8.97
CA ARG A 55 6.31 -3.37 8.79
C ARG A 55 6.56 -4.06 7.45
N THR A 56 6.66 -3.28 6.38
CA THR A 56 6.90 -3.81 5.02
C THR A 56 8.27 -4.46 4.88
N LEU A 57 9.30 -3.94 5.54
CA LEU A 57 10.66 -4.48 5.50
C LEU A 57 10.88 -5.67 6.46
N GLY A 58 9.88 -6.05 7.28
CA GLY A 58 9.97 -7.18 8.19
C GLY A 58 10.63 -6.87 9.54
N ASN A 59 10.92 -5.60 9.83
CA ASN A 59 11.32 -5.16 11.15
C ASN A 59 10.05 -5.04 12.02
N LYS A 60 9.75 -6.09 12.79
CA LYS A 60 8.68 -6.07 13.79
C LYS A 60 9.06 -5.20 14.98
#